data_AF-A0A370VUD3-F1
#
_entry.id   AF-A0A370VUD3-F1
#
_cell.length_a   1.000
_cell.length_b   1.000
_cell.length_c   1.000
_cell.angle_alpha   90.00
_cell.angle_beta   90.00
_cell.angle_gamma   90.00
#
_symmetry.space_group_name_H-M   'P 1'
#
loop_
_entity.id
_entity.type
_entity.pdbx_description
1 polymer ?
#
loop_
_entity_poly.entity_id
_entity_poly.type
_entity_poly.pdbx_seq_one_letter_code
_entity_poly.pdbx_strand_id
1 'polypeptide(L)'
;MRDELLAALRTGATVRLWINGRSADLAKFYARIDELTEGVGPAAEAFASAATIGLANVEYDLWRFLVVLPEGDAPPIVARGPRDR
;
A
#
# COMPACT_ATOMS: atom_id res chain seq x y z
N MET A 1 -8.03 -6.43 -7.00
CA MET A 1 -7.18 -5.80 -5.96
C MET A 1 -7.90 -4.82 -5.04
N ARG A 2 -8.48 -3.70 -5.50
CA ARG A 2 -9.23 -2.79 -4.60
C ARG A 2 -10.42 -3.48 -3.93
N ASP A 3 -11.21 -4.24 -4.70
CA ASP A 3 -12.35 -4.98 -4.16
C ASP A 3 -11.94 -6.09 -3.20
N GLU A 4 -10.79 -6.73 -3.45
CA GLU A 4 -10.20 -7.72 -2.54
C GLU A 4 -9.77 -7.10 -1.22
N LEU A 5 -9.12 -5.94 -1.26
CA LEU A 5 -8.79 -5.17 -0.05
C LEU A 5 -10.07 -4.79 0.72
N LEU A 6 -11.09 -4.30 0.02
CA LEU A 6 -12.36 -3.93 0.66
C LEU A 6 -13.06 -5.14 1.27
N ALA A 7 -13.04 -6.29 0.59
CA ALA A 7 -13.57 -7.54 1.13
C ALA A 7 -12.78 -7.96 2.37
N ALA A 8 -11.45 -7.95 2.31
CA ALA A 8 -10.57 -8.28 3.42
C ALA A 8 -10.84 -7.38 4.64
N LEU A 9 -10.92 -6.06 4.45
CA LEU A 9 -11.25 -5.11 5.52
C LEU A 9 -12.64 -5.38 6.13
N ARG A 10 -13.65 -5.70 5.32
CA ARG A 10 -14.98 -6.09 5.81
C ARG A 10 -14.97 -7.40 6.59
N THR A 11 -14.02 -8.29 6.32
CA THR A 11 -13.85 -9.57 7.00
C THR A 11 -12.85 -9.50 8.17
N GLY A 12 -12.37 -8.31 8.52
CA GLY A 12 -11.53 -8.10 9.71
C GLY A 12 -10.01 -8.12 9.44
N ALA A 13 -9.59 -7.73 8.25
CA ALA A 13 -8.17 -7.46 7.97
C ALA A 13 -7.56 -6.48 8.98
N THR A 14 -6.30 -6.72 9.33
CA THR A 14 -5.55 -5.90 10.29
C THR A 14 -4.79 -4.81 9.55
N VAL A 15 -5.03 -3.55 9.90
CA VAL A 15 -4.20 -2.42 9.45
C VAL A 15 -2.99 -2.32 10.39
N ARG A 16 -1.84 -2.82 9.94
CA ARG A 16 -0.60 -2.86 10.74
C ARG A 16 0.08 -1.51 10.86
N LEU A 17 -0.04 -0.71 9.81
CA LEU A 17 0.59 0.58 9.68
C LEU A 17 -0.36 1.52 8.96
N TRP A 18 -0.46 2.75 9.44
CA TRP A 18 -1.07 3.87 8.73
C TRP A 18 -0.27 5.12 9.10
N ILE A 19 0.50 5.63 8.15
CA ILE A 19 1.35 6.82 8.35
C ILE A 19 1.32 7.73 7.13
N ASN A 20 1.45 9.03 7.37
CA ASN A 20 1.67 10.03 6.33
C ASN A 20 3.07 10.62 6.53
N GLY A 21 3.77 10.92 5.44
CA GLY A 21 5.14 11.42 5.53
C GLY A 21 5.78 11.62 4.17
N ARG A 22 7.09 11.90 4.17
CA ARG A 22 7.84 12.13 2.92
C ARG A 22 7.85 10.85 2.09
N SER A 23 7.48 10.95 0.82
CA SER A 23 7.32 9.79 -0.06
C SER A 23 8.60 8.97 -0.19
N ALA A 24 9.76 9.62 -0.29
CA ALA A 24 11.05 8.94 -0.39
C ALA A 24 11.37 8.08 0.86
N ASP A 25 11.05 8.57 2.06
CA ASP A 25 11.28 7.83 3.31
C ASP A 25 10.30 6.66 3.42
N LEU A 26 9.03 6.90 3.08
CA LEU A 26 7.99 5.88 3.12
C LEU A 26 8.27 4.73 2.12
N ALA A 27 8.65 5.07 0.89
CA ALA A 27 9.06 4.12 -0.13
C ALA A 27 10.23 3.24 0.34
N LYS A 28 11.25 3.88 0.94
CA LYS A 28 12.48 3.21 1.37
C LYS A 28 12.28 2.28 2.57
N PHE A 29 11.56 2.72 3.60
CA PHE A 29 11.54 2.02 4.88
C PHE A 29 10.29 1.18 5.11
N TYR A 30 9.17 1.51 4.47
CA TYR A 30 7.87 0.92 4.83
C TYR A 30 7.17 0.25 3.66
N ALA A 31 7.39 0.70 2.42
CA ALA A 31 6.64 0.21 1.27
C ALA A 31 7.06 -1.19 0.77
N ARG A 32 8.30 -1.62 1.04
CA ARG A 32 8.87 -2.91 0.58
C ARG A 32 8.55 -3.17 -0.91
N ILE A 33 8.79 -2.15 -1.75
CA ILE A 33 8.37 -2.11 -3.17
C ILE A 33 8.91 -3.32 -3.94
N ASP A 34 10.16 -3.72 -3.68
CA ASP A 34 10.83 -4.84 -4.36
C ASP A 34 10.18 -6.21 -4.08
N GLU A 35 9.32 -6.29 -3.05
CA GLU A 35 8.59 -7.50 -2.72
C GLU A 35 7.16 -7.49 -3.27
N LEU A 36 6.70 -6.40 -3.88
CA LEU A 36 5.34 -6.35 -4.42
C LEU A 36 5.27 -7.26 -5.65
N THR A 37 4.21 -8.06 -5.73
CA THR A 37 3.93 -8.98 -6.84
C THR A 37 2.93 -8.38 -7.82
N GLU A 38 2.06 -7.49 -7.35
CA GLU A 38 1.05 -6.79 -8.14
C GLU A 38 0.99 -5.30 -7.77
N GLY A 39 0.76 -4.44 -8.77
CA GLY A 39 0.61 -3.00 -8.56
C GLY A 39 1.92 -2.24 -8.31
N VAL A 40 3.08 -2.87 -8.56
CA VAL A 40 4.41 -2.28 -8.31
C VAL A 40 4.63 -0.97 -9.05
N GLY A 41 4.35 -0.94 -10.36
CA GLY A 41 4.54 0.23 -11.20
C GLY A 41 3.76 1.45 -10.71
N PRO A 42 2.42 1.36 -10.60
CA PRO A 42 1.59 2.45 -10.09
C PRO A 42 1.98 2.90 -8.67
N ALA A 43 2.35 1.96 -7.78
CA ALA A 43 2.80 2.32 -6.43
C ALA A 43 4.12 3.09 -6.45
N ALA A 44 5.11 2.62 -7.23
CA ALA A 44 6.39 3.29 -7.38
C ALA A 44 6.25 4.69 -8.01
N GLU A 45 5.40 4.82 -9.03
CA GLU A 45 5.10 6.10 -9.68
C GLU A 45 4.48 7.10 -8.69
N ALA A 46 3.55 6.64 -7.84
CA ALA A 46 2.94 7.50 -6.83
C ALA A 46 3.96 8.04 -5.81
N PHE A 47 4.88 7.19 -5.34
CA PHE A 47 5.95 7.64 -4.46
C PHE A 47 6.92 8.60 -5.14
N ALA A 48 7.15 8.45 -6.45
CA ALA A 48 8.02 9.35 -7.21
C ALA A 48 7.35 10.71 -7.52
N SER A 49 6.02 10.75 -7.57
CA SER A 49 5.26 11.90 -8.07
C SER A 49 4.89 12.92 -6.98
N ALA A 50 4.99 12.56 -5.70
CA ALA A 50 4.56 13.41 -4.59
C ALA A 50 5.67 13.63 -3.56
N ALA A 51 5.74 14.82 -2.96
CA ALA A 51 6.68 15.09 -1.87
C ALA A 51 6.31 14.35 -0.59
N THR A 52 5.01 14.28 -0.31
CA THR A 52 4.40 13.60 0.83
C THR A 52 3.26 12.71 0.37
N ILE A 53 3.07 11.60 1.07
CA ILE A 53 2.06 10.60 0.73
C ILE A 53 1.62 9.85 1.97
N GLY A 54 0.37 9.37 1.96
CA GLY A 54 -0.10 8.41 2.95
C GLY A 54 0.23 6.98 2.54
N LEU A 55 0.50 6.15 3.53
CA LEU A 55 0.79 4.74 3.36
C LEU A 55 0.06 3.95 4.43
N ALA A 56 -0.63 2.90 4.01
CA ALA A 56 -1.13 1.86 4.89
C ALA A 56 -0.67 0.48 4.46
N ASN A 57 -0.39 -0.37 5.45
CA ASN A 57 -0.11 -1.78 5.25
C ASN A 57 -1.23 -2.59 5.91
N VAL A 58 -1.91 -3.40 5.12
CA VAL A 58 -3.08 -4.18 5.52
C VAL A 58 -2.80 -5.65 5.34
N GLU A 59 -3.00 -6.43 6.38
CA GLU A 59 -2.79 -7.88 6.38
C GLU A 59 -4.11 -8.62 6.54
N TYR A 60 -4.29 -9.68 5.76
CA TYR A 60 -5.44 -10.57 5.86
C TYR A 60 -5.07 -11.99 5.44
N ASP A 61 -5.27 -12.96 6.33
CA ASP A 61 -4.79 -14.34 6.14
C ASP A 61 -3.28 -14.32 5.80
N LEU A 62 -2.88 -14.91 4.67
CA LEU A 62 -1.50 -14.93 4.20
C LEU A 62 -1.21 -13.80 3.20
N TRP A 63 -2.08 -12.79 3.10
CA TRP A 63 -1.92 -11.69 2.14
C TRP A 63 -1.54 -10.38 2.82
N ARG A 64 -0.60 -9.67 2.18
CA ARG A 64 -0.20 -8.30 2.54
C ARG A 64 -0.53 -7.34 1.41
N PHE A 65 -1.34 -6.32 1.72
CA PHE A 65 -1.68 -5.23 0.81
C PHE A 65 -0.95 -3.96 1.21
N LEU A 66 -0.38 -3.29 0.22
CA LEU A 66 0.13 -1.94 0.35
C LEU A 66 -0.92 -0.97 -0.22
N VAL A 67 -1.32 0.01 0.56
CA VAL A 67 -2.24 1.07 0.13
C VAL A 67 -1.48 2.39 0.14
N VAL A 68 -1.31 2.97 -1.02
CA VAL A 68 -0.73 4.30 -1.21
C VAL A 68 -1.90 5.28 -1.32
N LEU A 69 -1.84 6.35 -0.53
CA LEU A 69 -2.85 7.39 -0.43
C LEU A 69 -2.21 8.71 -0.88
N PRO A 70 -2.28 9.04 -2.19
CA PRO A 70 -1.85 10.34 -2.69
C PRO A 70 -2.57 11.48 -1.98
N GLU A 71 -1.92 12.64 -1.87
CA GLU A 71 -2.57 13.83 -1.33
C GLU A 71 -3.65 14.37 -2.27
N GLY A 72 -4.63 15.07 -1.69
CA GLY A 72 -5.77 15.64 -2.41
C GLY A 72 -6.82 14.59 -2.79
N ASP A 73 -7.48 14.80 -3.93
CA ASP A 73 -8.61 13.97 -4.38
C ASP A 73 -8.19 12.79 -5.27
N ALA A 74 -6.88 12.52 -5.36
CA ALA A 74 -6.38 11.42 -6.16
C ALA A 74 -6.77 10.06 -5.54
N PRO A 75 -7.19 9.08 -6.36
CA PRO A 75 -7.69 7.81 -5.85
C PRO A 75 -6.57 6.98 -5.18
N PRO A 76 -6.89 6.19 -4.13
CA PRO A 76 -5.95 5.27 -3.52
C PRO A 76 -5.42 4.23 -4.51
N ILE A 77 -4.12 3.98 -4.45
CA ILE A 77 -3.45 2.94 -5.24
C ILE A 77 -3.21 1.75 -4.33
N VAL A 78 -3.61 0.56 -4.78
CA VAL A 78 -3.48 -0.68 -4.02
C VAL A 78 -2.51 -1.60 -4.75
N ALA A 79 -1.51 -2.07 -4.04
CA ALA A 79 -0.55 -3.07 -4.46
C ALA A 79 -0.56 -4.25 -3.48
N ARG A 80 0.03 -5.38 -3.87
CA ARG A 80 0.04 -6.60 -3.07
C ARG A 80 1.42 -7.23 -3.06
N GLY A 81 1.83 -7.73 -1.89
CA GLY A 81 3.04 -8.52 -1.71
C GLY A 81 2.83 -10.00 -2.08
N PRO A 82 3.84 -10.87 -1.91
CA PRO A 82 3.64 -12.30 -2.06
C PRO A 82 2.63 -12.80 -1.02
N ARG A 83 2.06 -13.98 -1.28
CA ARG A 83 1.37 -14.73 -0.24
C ARG A 83 2.43 -15.29 0.71
N ASP A 84 2.29 -15.01 1.99
CA ASP A 84 3.13 -15.62 3.03
C ASP A 84 2.93 -17.15 3.00
N ARG A 85 3.99 -17.91 3.33
CA ARG A 85 3.99 -19.38 3.29
C ARG A 85 3.64 -20.00 4.63
#